data_AF-A0A627U310-F1
#
_entry.id   AF-A0A627U310-F1
#
_cell.length_a   1.000
_cell.length_b   1.000
_cell.length_c   1.000
_cell.angle_alpha   90.00
_cell.angle_beta   90.00
_cell.angle_gamma   90.00
#
_symmetry.space_group_name_H-M   'P 1'
#
loop_
_entity.id
_entity.type
_entity.pdbx_description
1 polymer ?
#
loop_
_entity_poly.entity_id
_entity_poly.type
_entity_poly.pdbx_seq_one_letter_code
_entity_poly.pdbx_strand_id
1 'polypeptide(L)' 'MTEPLTLLIVEDETLLAEMHAEYIRHIPGFNQIWLAGNLAQARMMIDRF' A
#
# COMPACT_ATOMS: atom_id res chain seq x y z
N MET A 1 5.54 -21.02 -7.37
CA MET A 1 4.99 -19.67 -7.53
C MET A 1 4.79 -19.13 -6.12
N THR A 2 5.41 -18.00 -5.76
CA THR A 2 5.16 -17.34 -4.47
C THR A 2 3.79 -16.69 -4.51
N GLU A 3 3.03 -16.79 -3.41
CA GLU A 3 1.76 -16.08 -3.30
C GLU A 3 1.98 -14.57 -3.41
N PRO A 4 1.13 -13.86 -4.14
CA PRO A 4 1.28 -12.42 -4.30
C PRO A 4 0.99 -11.70 -2.99
N LEU A 5 1.82 -10.71 -2.66
CA LEU A 5 1.75 -9.90 -1.46
C LEU A 5 0.76 -8.74 -1.64
N THR A 6 0.08 -8.41 -0.53
CA THR A 6 -0.71 -7.20 -0.37
C THR A 6 0.09 -6.20 0.47
N LEU A 7 0.15 -4.93 0.05
CA LEU A 7 0.91 -3.86 0.70
C LEU A 7 0.02 -2.69 1.12
N LEU A 8 0.19 -2.18 2.34
CA LEU A 8 -0.39 -0.92 2.82
C LEU A 8 0.72 0.12 2.98
N ILE A 9 0.60 1.25 2.30
CA ILE A 9 1.49 2.39 2.44
C ILE A 9 0.78 3.42 3.32
N VAL A 10 1.43 3.83 4.41
CA VAL A 10 0.92 4.87 5.31
C VAL A 10 1.84 6.07 5.21
N GLU A 11 1.33 7.16 4.64
CA GLU A 11 2.10 8.34 4.27
C GLU A 11 1.17 9.55 4.30
N ASP A 12 1.55 10.62 5.00
CA ASP A 12 0.70 11.81 5.18
C ASP A 12 0.71 12.73 3.96
N GLU A 13 1.72 12.59 3.09
CA GLU A 13 1.76 13.28 1.80
C GLU A 13 1.26 12.38 0.64
N THR A 14 0.08 12.69 0.10
CA THR A 14 -0.58 11.91 -0.96
C THR A 14 0.34 11.65 -2.16
N LEU A 15 1.08 12.66 -2.61
CA LEU A 15 1.95 12.53 -3.79
C LEU A 15 3.09 11.53 -3.53
N LEU A 16 3.70 11.54 -2.34
CA LEU A 16 4.74 10.57 -1.97
C LEU A 16 4.16 9.15 -1.91
N ALA A 17 2.98 9.00 -1.33
CA ALA A 17 2.28 7.71 -1.25
C ALA A 17 2.04 7.10 -2.64
N GLU A 18 1.59 7.93 -3.59
CA GLU A 18 1.38 7.54 -4.98
C GLU A 18 2.68 7.18 -5.70
N MET A 19 3.76 7.95 -5.49
CA MET A 19 5.08 7.64 -6.05
C MET A 19 5.62 6.30 -5.54
N HIS A 20 5.46 6.00 -4.25
CA HIS A 20 5.83 4.71 -3.68
C HIS A 20 5.00 3.56 -4.29
N ALA A 21 3.68 3.74 -4.42
CA ALA A 21 2.82 2.75 -5.04
C ALA A 21 3.22 2.48 -6.50
N GLU A 22 3.48 3.53 -7.28
CA GLU A 22 3.86 3.39 -8.68
C GLU A 22 5.19 2.65 -8.84
N TYR A 23 6.19 2.96 -8.02
CA TYR A 23 7.45 2.21 -8.03
C TYR A 23 7.23 0.72 -7.73
N ILE A 24 6.41 0.39 -6.73
CA ILE A 24 6.18 -0.99 -6.27
C ILE A 24 5.36 -1.80 -7.27
N ARG A 25 4.43 -1.18 -8.03
CA ARG A 25 3.66 -1.85 -9.09
C ARG A 25 4.53 -2.53 -10.15
N HIS A 26 5.76 -2.06 -10.34
CA HIS A 26 6.71 -2.62 -11.29
C HIS A 26 7.50 -3.82 -10.73
N ILE A 27 7.36 -4.13 -9.43
CA ILE A 27 8.04 -5.24 -8.77
C ILE A 27 7.14 -6.49 -8.82
N PRO A 28 7.62 -7.61 -9.40
CA PRO A 28 6.86 -8.85 -9.40
C PRO A 28 6.58 -9.35 -7.99
N GLY A 29 5.35 -9.86 -7.76
CA GLY A 29 4.96 -10.45 -6.49
C GLY A 29 4.08 -9.57 -5.62
N PHE A 30 3.70 -8.36 -6.05
CA PHE A 30 2.65 -7.55 -5.41
C PHE A 30 1.39 -7.53 -6.28
N ASN A 31 0.22 -7.88 -5.73
CA ASN A 31 -1.06 -7.80 -6.46
C ASN A 31 -1.94 -6.63 -6.01
N GLN A 32 -1.81 -6.20 -4.76
CA GLN A 32 -2.69 -5.19 -4.18
C GLN A 32 -1.86 -4.19 -3.37
N ILE A 33 -2.05 -2.91 -3.68
CA ILE A 33 -1.38 -1.80 -2.99
C ILE A 33 -2.46 -0.83 -2.53
N TRP A 34 -2.49 -0.58 -1.24
CA TRP A 34 -3.44 0.28 -0.55
C TRP A 34 -2.72 1.49 0.02
N LEU A 35 -3.39 2.64 0.08
CA LEU A 35 -2.84 3.90 0.60
C LEU A 35 -3.67 4.38 1.80
N ALA A 36 -2.98 4.86 2.84
CA ALA A 36 -3.58 5.53 3.98
C ALA A 36 -2.82 6.83 4.28
N GLY A 37 -3.57 7.94 4.44
CA GLY A 37 -3.02 9.26 4.75
C GLY A 37 -2.59 9.46 6.20
N ASN A 38 -2.89 8.50 7.08
CA ASN A 38 -2.53 8.54 8.49
C ASN A 38 -2.76 7.18 9.18
N LEU A 39 -2.28 7.07 10.42
CA LEU A 39 -2.41 5.85 11.21
C LEU A 39 -3.86 5.48 11.56
N ALA A 40 -4.76 6.44 11.73
CA ALA A 40 -6.16 6.15 12.04
C ALA A 40 -6.87 5.48 10.84
N GLN A 41 -6.64 6.01 9.64
CA GLN A 41 -7.10 5.40 8.39
C GLN A 41 -6.47 4.01 8.20
N ALA A 42 -5.14 3.89 8.40
CA ALA A 42 -4.45 2.61 8.28
C ALA A 42 -5.03 1.56 9.23
N ARG A 43 -5.32 1.93 10.48
CA ARG A 43 -5.94 1.05 11.47
C ARG A 43 -7.29 0.51 10.99
N MET A 44 -8.15 1.34 10.41
CA MET A 44 -9.45 0.91 9.86
C MET A 44 -9.30 -0.01 8.65
N MET A 45 -8.21 0.12 7.89
CA MET A 45 -7.94 -0.68 6.70
C MET A 45 -7.35 -2.05 7.02
N ILE A 46 -6.60 -2.19 8.12
CA ILE A 46 -6.02 -3.47 8.55
C ILE A 46 -7.10 -4.53 8.80
N ASP A 47 -8.30 -4.14 9.26
CA ASP A 47 -9.41 -5.08 9.44
C ASP A 47 -9.94 -5.66 8.11
N ARG A 48 -9.52 -5.08 6.97
CA ARG A 48 -9.89 -5.48 5.60
C ARG A 48 -8.68 -5.98 4.79
N PHE A 49 -7.53 -6.12 5.44
CA PHE A 49 -6.29 -6.67 4.88
C PHE A 49 -6.35 -8.20 4.85
#